data_AF-A0A0Q6UF62-F1
#
_entry.id   AF-A0A0Q6UF62-F1
#
_cell.length_a   1.000
_cell.length_b   1.000
_cell.length_c   1.000
_cell.angle_alpha   90.00
_cell.angle_beta   90.00
_cell.angle_gamma   90.00
#
_symmetry.space_group_name_H-M   'P 1'
#
loop_
_entity.id
_entity.type
_entity.pdbx_description
1 polymer ?
#
loop_
_entity_poly.entity_id
_entity_poly.type
_entity_poly.pdbx_seq_one_letter_code
_entity_poly.pdbx_strand_id
1 'polypeptide(L)'
;MQIQGIDERRLASERMGGHFVVFVYTDGGASQTPGAETWAVDSLLITDAAMPEVLHWLTENLPTDCCWSLGLVLSPATPSTETDVDVAWIVGSDVLNMSPADRSPEQQRIAEEMMTRRGQVSLL
;
A
#
# COMPACT_ATOMS: atom_id res chain seq x y z
N MET A 1 -11.79 8.85 -18.35
CA MET A 1 -12.50 8.35 -17.15
C MET A 1 -13.99 8.60 -17.34
N GLN A 2 -14.83 7.57 -17.17
CA GLN A 2 -16.30 7.71 -17.17
C GLN A 2 -16.81 7.33 -15.78
N ILE A 3 -17.56 8.23 -15.15
CA ILE A 3 -18.18 7.98 -13.85
C ILE A 3 -19.61 7.49 -14.13
N GLN A 4 -19.94 6.30 -13.65
CA GLN A 4 -21.28 5.71 -13.79
C GLN A 4 -21.87 5.51 -12.40
N GLY A 5 -23.14 5.88 -12.23
CA GLY A 5 -23.88 5.57 -11.02
C GLY A 5 -24.23 4.08 -10.97
N ILE A 6 -24.18 3.50 -9.78
CA ILE A 6 -24.67 2.14 -9.53
C ILE A 6 -26.03 2.21 -8.83
N ASP A 7 -26.92 1.28 -9.16
CA ASP A 7 -28.16 1.07 -8.40
C ASP A 7 -27.87 0.08 -7.27
N GLU A 8 -27.85 0.56 -6.03
CA GLU A 8 -27.55 -0.24 -4.83
C GLU A 8 -28.44 -1.48 -4.70
N ARG A 9 -29.67 -1.43 -5.23
CA ARG A 9 -30.62 -2.56 -5.22
C ARG A 9 -30.16 -3.73 -6.08
N ARG A 10 -29.15 -3.52 -6.94
CA ARG A 10 -28.53 -4.54 -7.80
C ARG A 10 -27.26 -5.13 -7.19
N LEU A 11 -26.88 -4.73 -5.98
CA LEU A 11 -25.77 -5.36 -5.26
C LEU A 11 -26.18 -6.77 -4.84
N ALA A 12 -25.52 -7.78 -5.41
CA ALA A 12 -25.81 -9.18 -5.14
C ALA A 12 -25.28 -9.65 -3.78
N SER A 13 -24.23 -9.00 -3.28
CA SER A 13 -23.68 -9.23 -1.95
C SER A 13 -23.00 -7.96 -1.44
N GLU A 14 -23.24 -7.66 -0.18
CA GLU A 14 -22.46 -6.69 0.59
C GLU A 14 -21.60 -7.49 1.55
N ARG A 15 -20.27 -7.48 1.34
CA ARG A 15 -19.34 -7.91 2.38
C ARG A 15 -19.11 -6.70 3.28
N MET A 16 -19.30 -6.91 4.58
CA MET A 16 -19.09 -5.87 5.61
C MET A 16 -17.65 -5.35 5.64
N GLY A 17 -16.68 -6.14 5.16
CA GLY A 17 -15.27 -5.79 5.15
C GLY A 17 -14.52 -6.26 3.90
N GLY A 18 -13.44 -5.55 3.58
CA GLY A 18 -12.45 -5.92 2.57
C GLY A 18 -11.15 -6.42 3.20
N HIS A 19 -10.26 -6.95 2.37
CA HIS A 19 -8.90 -7.27 2.78
C HIS A 19 -7.94 -6.26 2.16
N PHE A 20 -6.92 -5.85 2.89
CA PHE A 20 -5.98 -4.81 2.48
C PHE A 20 -4.55 -5.22 2.76
N VAL A 21 -3.64 -4.74 1.92
CA VAL A 21 -2.21 -4.79 2.19
C VAL A 21 -1.69 -3.37 2.44
N VAL A 22 -0.85 -3.25 3.46
CA VAL A 22 -0.14 -2.01 3.79
C VAL A 22 1.35 -2.28 3.71
N PHE A 23 2.06 -1.43 2.96
CA PHE A 23 3.51 -1.39 2.97
C PHE A 23 3.95 -0.15 3.74
N VAL A 24 4.74 -0.35 4.79
CA VAL A 24 5.32 0.71 5.61
C VAL A 24 6.79 0.81 5.30
N TYR A 25 7.23 2.00 4.90
CA TYR A 25 8.59 2.31 4.53
C TYR A 25 9.17 3.17 5.64
N THR A 26 10.09 2.59 6.40
CA THR A 26 10.87 3.34 7.39
C THR A 26 12.24 3.63 6.82
N ASP A 27 12.78 4.83 7.09
CA ASP A 27 14.18 5.12 6.82
C ASP A 27 14.99 4.07 7.58
N GLY A 28 15.65 3.18 6.85
CA GLY A 28 16.42 2.11 7.42
C GLY A 28 17.63 2.72 8.09
N GLY A 29 17.48 2.97 9.38
CA GLY A 29 18.30 3.88 10.18
C GLY A 29 19.70 4.06 9.63
N ALA A 30 19.94 5.23 9.03
CA ALA A 30 21.22 5.76 8.59
C ALA A 30 22.35 4.69 8.57
N SER A 31 22.31 3.78 7.60
CA SER A 31 23.51 3.00 7.29
C SER A 31 24.60 4.02 6.98
N GLN A 32 25.67 4.04 7.78
CA GLN A 32 26.80 4.97 7.62
C GLN A 32 27.58 4.76 6.30
N THR A 33 27.00 4.06 5.34
CA THR A 33 27.54 3.78 4.03
C THR A 33 26.86 4.72 3.04
N PRO A 34 27.57 5.70 2.45
CA PRO A 34 27.01 6.57 1.42
C PRO A 34 26.46 5.73 0.26
N GLY A 35 25.17 5.85 -0.03
CA GLY A 35 24.51 5.14 -1.13
C GLY A 35 23.80 3.83 -0.78
N ALA A 36 23.68 3.47 0.50
CA ALA A 36 22.97 2.25 0.94
C ALA A 36 21.88 2.53 1.98
N GLU A 37 20.99 3.47 1.68
CA GLU A 37 19.72 3.62 2.41
C GLU A 37 18.84 2.40 2.10
N THR A 38 18.95 1.37 2.93
CA THR A 38 18.09 0.19 2.83
C THR A 38 16.80 0.47 3.58
N TRP A 39 15.80 1.02 2.90
CA TRP A 39 14.47 1.22 3.47
C TRP A 39 13.90 -0.14 3.91
N ALA A 40 13.63 -0.27 5.21
CA ALA A 40 12.95 -1.44 5.76
C ALA A 40 11.47 -1.34 5.36
N VAL A 41 10.97 -2.42 4.76
CA VAL A 41 9.58 -2.50 4.29
C VAL A 41 8.86 -3.52 5.14
N ASP A 42 8.04 -3.04 6.06
CA ASP A 42 7.09 -3.90 6.77
C ASP A 42 5.84 -4.04 5.91
N SER A 43 5.41 -5.28 5.69
CA SER A 43 4.22 -5.61 4.91
C SER A 43 3.17 -6.19 5.86
N LEU A 44 1.99 -5.59 5.88
CA LEU A 44 0.91 -5.97 6.79
C LEU A 44 -0.33 -6.34 5.98
N LEU A 45 -0.95 -7.45 6.35
CA LEU A 45 -2.25 -7.87 5.84
C LEU A 45 -3.33 -7.49 6.87
N ILE A 46 -4.29 -6.67 6.46
CA ILE A 46 -5.47 -6.31 7.24
C ILE A 46 -6.65 -7.05 6.63
N THR A 47 -7.37 -7.83 7.43
CA THR A 47 -8.48 -8.67 6.94
C THR A 47 -9.82 -8.21 7.51
N ASP A 48 -10.86 -8.34 6.69
CA ASP A 48 -12.27 -8.12 7.07
C ASP A 48 -12.51 -6.76 7.75
N ALA A 49 -11.92 -5.70 7.18
CA ALA A 49 -12.00 -4.34 7.71
C ALA A 49 -12.77 -3.42 6.76
N ALA A 50 -13.43 -2.40 7.31
CA ALA A 50 -13.97 -1.31 6.51
C ALA A 50 -12.85 -0.28 6.19
N MET A 51 -12.92 0.37 5.03
CA MET A 51 -11.94 1.40 4.64
C MET A 51 -11.69 2.48 5.72
N PRO A 52 -12.73 3.06 6.37
CA PRO A 52 -12.51 4.04 7.42
C PRO A 52 -11.72 3.50 8.62
N GLU A 53 -11.92 2.23 8.98
CA GLU A 53 -11.20 1.57 10.07
C GLU A 53 -9.72 1.40 9.72
N VAL A 54 -9.43 1.03 8.47
CA VAL A 54 -8.05 0.93 7.96
C VAL A 54 -7.35 2.29 8.02
N LEU A 55 -8.00 3.35 7.53
CA LEU A 55 -7.42 4.71 7.55
C LEU A 55 -7.20 5.21 8.98
N HIS A 56 -8.12 4.92 9.90
CA HIS A 56 -7.97 5.25 11.30
C HIS A 56 -6.79 4.50 11.93
N TRP A 57 -6.70 3.18 11.69
CA TRP A 57 -5.60 2.35 12.18
C TRP A 57 -4.24 2.86 11.68
N LEU A 58 -4.12 3.21 10.38
CA LEU A 58 -2.91 3.75 9.79
C LEU A 58 -2.45 5.04 10.50
N THR A 59 -3.39 5.90 10.87
CA THR A 59 -3.10 7.17 11.55
C THR A 59 -2.64 6.96 12.99
N GLU A 60 -3.17 5.95 13.69
CA GLU A 60 -2.85 5.71 15.11
C GLU A 60 -1.61 4.83 15.32
N ASN A 61 -1.28 3.96 14.37
CA ASN A 61 -0.29 2.89 14.59
C ASN A 61 0.99 3.06 13.79
N LEU A 62 1.00 3.89 12.73
CA LEU A 62 2.20 4.11 11.94
C LEU A 62 3.09 5.21 12.54
N PRO A 63 4.43 5.09 12.41
CA PRO A 63 5.34 6.15 12.82
C PRO A 63 5.04 7.46 12.08
N THR A 64 5.17 8.59 12.78
CA THR A 64 4.89 9.93 12.25
C THR A 64 5.68 10.26 10.98
N ASP A 65 6.91 9.74 10.86
CA ASP A 65 7.84 10.04 9.76
C ASP A 65 7.98 8.88 8.77
N CYS A 66 7.03 7.95 8.73
CA CYS A 66 7.06 6.86 7.75
C CYS A 66 6.33 7.24 6.45
N CYS A 67 6.75 6.63 5.34
CA CYS A 67 5.93 6.57 4.14
C CYS A 67 5.13 5.26 4.17
N TRP A 68 3.91 5.24 3.62
CA TRP A 68 3.16 4.01 3.45
C TRP A 68 2.39 3.96 2.14
N SER A 69 1.98 2.76 1.73
CA SER A 69 1.04 2.57 0.62
C SER A 69 0.00 1.52 0.96
N LEU A 70 -1.23 1.71 0.47
CA LEU A 70 -2.40 0.89 0.76
C LEU A 70 -3.00 0.33 -0.52
N GLY A 71 -3.25 -0.97 -0.53
CA GLY A 71 -3.94 -1.67 -1.61
C GLY A 71 -5.10 -2.53 -1.11
N LEU A 72 -6.16 -2.63 -1.89
CA LEU A 72 -7.27 -3.56 -1.71
C LEU A 72 -6.91 -4.91 -2.33
N VAL A 73 -7.03 -5.99 -1.56
CA VAL A 73 -6.86 -7.35 -2.05
C VAL A 73 -8.13 -7.78 -2.79
N LEU A 74 -7.98 -8.14 -4.06
CA LEU A 74 -9.05 -8.62 -4.93
C LEU A 74 -9.17 -10.15 -4.92
N SER A 75 -8.04 -10.84 -4.72
CA SER A 75 -7.93 -12.29 -4.72
C SER A 75 -6.74 -12.74 -3.87
N PRO A 76 -6.82 -13.89 -3.16
CA PRO A 76 -8.00 -14.73 -2.98
C PRO A 76 -9.04 -14.07 -2.06
N ALA A 77 -10.26 -14.60 -2.04
CA ALA A 77 -11.36 -14.06 -1.23
C ALA A 77 -11.15 -14.19 0.29
N THR A 78 -10.15 -14.98 0.71
CA THR A 78 -9.71 -15.23 2.08
C THR A 78 -8.18 -15.31 2.10
N PRO A 79 -7.47 -14.17 2.02
CA PRO A 79 -6.02 -14.15 1.98
C PRO A 79 -5.42 -14.48 3.35
N SER A 80 -4.21 -15.03 3.34
CA SER A 80 -3.33 -15.16 4.51
C SER A 80 -1.97 -14.52 4.21
N THR A 81 -1.11 -14.45 5.23
CA THR A 81 0.28 -14.00 5.07
C THR A 81 1.12 -14.92 4.22
N GLU A 82 0.65 -16.12 3.87
CA GLU A 82 1.39 -17.11 3.06
C GLU A 82 0.83 -17.26 1.64
N THR A 83 -0.22 -16.51 1.28
CA THR A 83 -0.85 -16.60 -0.04
C THR A 83 -0.45 -15.45 -0.93
N ASP A 84 -0.20 -15.74 -2.20
CA ASP A 84 -0.08 -14.70 -3.24
C ASP A 84 -1.41 -13.94 -3.37
N VAL A 85 -1.33 -12.63 -3.57
CA VAL A 85 -2.49 -11.72 -3.60
C VAL A 85 -2.51 -10.86 -4.86
N ASP A 86 -3.71 -10.69 -5.42
CA ASP A 86 -3.98 -9.67 -6.45
C ASP A 86 -4.43 -8.38 -5.76
N VAL A 87 -3.78 -7.26 -6.06
CA VAL A 87 -3.99 -5.99 -5.34
C VAL A 87 -4.36 -4.85 -6.28
N ALA A 88 -5.43 -4.12 -5.95
CA ALA A 88 -5.75 -2.81 -6.53
C ALA A 88 -5.30 -1.68 -5.59
N TRP A 89 -4.40 -0.84 -6.05
CA TRP A 89 -3.85 0.25 -5.24
C TRP A 89 -4.84 1.40 -5.05
N ILE A 90 -4.97 1.86 -3.81
CA ILE A 90 -5.91 2.92 -3.40
C ILE A 90 -5.13 4.21 -3.15
N VAL A 91 -4.08 4.12 -2.33
CA VAL A 91 -3.21 5.26 -2.00
C VAL A 91 -1.75 4.80 -2.11
N GLY A 92 -0.96 5.45 -2.97
CA GLY A 92 0.50 5.36 -2.97
C GLY A 92 1.10 6.39 -2.01
N SER A 93 2.33 6.18 -1.53
CA SER A 93 3.05 7.23 -0.80
C SER A 93 3.12 8.49 -1.66
N ASP A 94 3.21 9.66 -1.02
CA ASP A 94 3.16 10.96 -1.72
C ASP A 94 4.14 11.05 -2.89
N VAL A 95 5.33 10.43 -2.78
CA VAL A 95 6.32 10.32 -3.87
C VAL A 95 5.76 9.67 -5.14
N LEU A 96 4.88 8.68 -5.02
CA LEU A 96 4.28 7.98 -6.16
C LEU A 96 3.07 8.73 -6.73
N ASN A 97 2.45 9.59 -5.94
CA ASN A 97 1.37 10.48 -6.37
C ASN A 97 1.91 11.78 -6.98
N MET A 98 3.17 12.16 -6.70
CA MET A 98 3.86 13.25 -7.39
C MET A 98 4.09 12.92 -8.87
N SER A 99 3.92 13.91 -9.74
CA SER A 99 4.34 13.80 -11.14
C SER A 99 5.83 13.46 -11.21
N PRO A 100 6.28 12.57 -12.11
CA PRO A 100 7.70 12.28 -12.28
C PRO A 100 8.56 13.54 -12.51
N ALA A 101 7.99 14.58 -13.09
CA ALA A 101 8.67 15.85 -13.34
C ALA A 101 8.88 16.71 -12.08
N ASP A 102 8.11 16.47 -11.02
CA ASP A 102 8.14 17.24 -9.78
C ASP A 102 8.97 16.56 -8.68
N ARG A 103 9.52 15.36 -8.97
CA ARG A 103 10.32 14.57 -8.03
C ARG A 103 11.78 15.03 -8.06
N SER A 104 12.38 15.17 -6.88
CA SER A 104 13.83 15.23 -6.76
C SER A 104 14.45 13.90 -7.24
N PRO A 105 15.76 13.88 -7.59
CA PRO A 105 16.44 12.63 -7.97
C PRO A 105 16.34 11.53 -6.91
N GLU A 106 16.36 11.91 -5.63
CA GLU A 106 16.18 11.00 -4.50
C GLU A 106 14.76 10.42 -4.45
N GLN A 107 13.74 11.27 -4.62
CA GLN A 107 12.33 10.86 -4.68
C GLN A 107 12.06 9.96 -5.89
N GLN A 108 12.72 10.21 -7.03
CA GLN A 108 12.60 9.36 -8.21
C GLN A 108 13.22 7.98 -7.97
N ARG A 109 14.40 7.90 -7.34
CA ARG A 109 15.02 6.63 -6.94
C ARG A 109 14.11 5.85 -6.00
N ILE A 110 13.54 6.52 -4.99
CA ILE A 110 12.58 5.92 -4.04
C ILE A 110 11.36 5.40 -4.80
N ALA A 111 10.77 6.19 -5.70
CA ALA A 111 9.62 5.77 -6.50
C ALA A 111 9.94 4.52 -7.33
N GLU A 112 11.11 4.46 -7.97
CA GLU A 112 11.54 3.32 -8.80
C GLU A 112 11.79 2.05 -7.98
N GLU A 113 12.43 2.17 -6.81
CA GLU A 113 12.63 1.05 -5.88
C GLU A 113 11.29 0.53 -5.34
N MET A 114 10.37 1.43 -4.98
CA MET A 114 9.02 1.07 -4.56
C MET A 114 8.28 0.34 -5.69
N MET A 115 8.35 0.83 -6.93
CA MET A 115 7.72 0.20 -8.11
C MET A 115 8.33 -1.16 -8.46
N THR A 116 9.64 -1.33 -8.30
CA THR A 116 10.32 -2.60 -8.56
C THR A 116 9.90 -3.66 -7.55
N ARG A 117 9.79 -3.30 -6.27
CA ARG A 117 9.35 -4.22 -5.20
C ARG A 117 7.85 -4.52 -5.27
N ARG A 118 7.04 -3.58 -5.78
CA ARG A 118 5.59 -3.78 -6.03
C ARG A 118 5.28 -4.92 -7.00
N GLY A 119 6.21 -5.30 -7.88
CA GLY A 119 6.05 -6.43 -8.81
C GLY A 119 6.41 -7.81 -8.24
N GLN A 120 6.87 -7.89 -6.99
CA GLN A 120 7.45 -9.10 -6.39
C GLN A 120 6.78 -9.51 -5.06
N VAL A 121 5.57 -9.02 -4.78
CA VAL A 121 4.92 -9.28 -3.50
C VAL A 121 4.50 -10.74 -3.39
N SER A 122 5.32 -11.53 -2.72
CA SER A 122 4.94 -12.76 -2.05
C SER A 122 5.06 -12.47 -0.56
N LEU A 123 3.97 -12.59 0.19
CA LEU A 123 3.97 -12.40 1.64
C LEU A 123 4.58 -13.69 2.25
N LEU A 124 5.62 -13.52 3.07
CA LEU A 124 6.29 -14.60 3.81
C LEU A 124 5.76 -14.64 5.26
#